data_AF-G9K6C9-F1
#
_entry.id   AF-G9K6C9-F1
#
_cell.length_a   1.000
_cell.length_b   1.000
_cell.length_c   1.000
_cell.angle_alpha   90.00
_cell.angle_beta   90.00
_cell.angle_gamma   90.00
#
_symmetry.space_group_name_H-M   'P 1'
#
loop_
_entity.id
_entity.type
_entity.pdbx_description
1 polymer ?
#
loop_
_entity_poly.entity_id
_entity_poly.type
_entity_poly.pdbx_seq_one_letter_code
_entity_poly.pdbx_strand_id
1 'polypeptide(L)'
;KKFDRGALHEDNTCSRYCRDEIESVKELKDTGKDAVNCTYKNEDDCVVRFQYYEDSSGKSILYVVEEPECPKGPDILVVLLSVMGAILLIGLATLLIWKLLITIHDRKEFAKFEEERARAKWDTANNPLYKEATSTFTNITYRGT
;
A
#
# COMPACT_ATOMS: atom_id res chain seq x y z
N LYS A 1 -1.61 36.91 -24.87
CA LYS A 1 -2.02 37.38 -23.53
C LYS A 1 -1.87 36.19 -22.59
N LYS A 2 -1.47 36.35 -21.33
CA LYS A 2 -1.02 35.21 -20.48
C LYS A 2 -2.10 34.15 -20.20
N PHE A 3 -3.38 34.50 -20.33
CA PHE A 3 -4.50 33.58 -20.15
C PHE A 3 -5.23 33.37 -21.48
N ASP A 4 -5.15 32.16 -22.03
CA ASP A 4 -5.80 31.75 -23.27
C ASP A 4 -7.08 30.91 -22.98
N ARG A 5 -7.89 31.38 -22.03
CA ARG A 5 -9.12 30.71 -21.57
C ARG A 5 -10.14 31.70 -21.01
N GLY A 6 -11.37 31.25 -20.82
CA GLY A 6 -12.48 32.01 -20.23
C GLY A 6 -13.31 32.81 -21.25
N ALA A 7 -14.45 33.34 -20.81
CA ALA A 7 -15.45 33.96 -21.69
C ALA A 7 -14.89 35.07 -22.60
N LEU A 8 -14.03 35.94 -22.09
CA LEU A 8 -13.42 37.02 -22.90
C LEU A 8 -12.47 36.49 -23.99
N HIS A 9 -11.87 35.32 -23.79
CA HIS A 9 -11.06 34.66 -24.80
C HIS A 9 -11.95 33.99 -25.86
N GLU A 10 -13.00 33.28 -25.45
CA GLU A 10 -13.97 32.62 -26.34
C GLU A 10 -14.71 33.62 -27.24
N ASP A 11 -15.13 34.76 -26.67
CA ASP A 11 -15.78 35.84 -27.42
C ASP A 11 -14.80 36.67 -28.28
N ASN A 12 -13.49 36.36 -28.23
CA ASN A 12 -12.42 37.10 -28.91
C ASN A 12 -12.40 38.61 -28.55
N THR A 13 -12.92 38.99 -27.38
CA THR A 13 -12.99 40.38 -26.91
C THR A 13 -11.87 40.74 -25.93
N CYS A 14 -11.06 39.78 -25.51
CA CYS A 14 -9.95 39.97 -24.59
C CYS A 14 -8.99 41.08 -25.05
N SER A 15 -8.66 41.15 -26.34
CA SER A 15 -7.83 42.21 -26.94
C SER A 15 -8.33 43.64 -26.67
N ARG A 16 -9.65 43.81 -26.63
CA ARG A 16 -10.30 45.12 -26.44
C ARG A 16 -10.36 45.55 -24.97
N TYR A 17 -10.71 44.61 -24.08
CA TYR A 17 -10.98 44.89 -22.66
C TYR A 17 -9.76 44.74 -21.74
N CYS A 18 -8.90 43.75 -21.97
CA CYS A 18 -7.76 43.48 -21.08
C CYS A 18 -6.53 44.27 -21.54
N ARG A 19 -6.44 45.56 -21.19
CA ARG A 19 -5.35 46.45 -21.64
C ARG A 19 -4.15 46.52 -20.70
N ASP A 20 -4.31 45.99 -19.49
CA ASP A 20 -3.27 46.00 -18.46
C ASP A 20 -2.06 45.16 -18.87
N GLU A 21 -0.88 45.59 -18.44
CA GLU A 21 0.35 44.81 -18.63
C GLU A 21 0.39 43.68 -17.61
N ILE A 22 0.59 42.45 -18.09
CA ILE A 22 0.62 41.27 -17.24
C ILE A 22 2.07 40.86 -17.01
N GLU A 23 2.53 40.95 -15.78
CA GLU A 23 3.86 40.50 -15.37
C GLU A 23 3.73 39.25 -14.50
N SER A 24 4.57 38.25 -14.75
CA SER A 24 4.56 37.04 -13.94
C SER A 24 5.66 37.05 -12.90
N VAL A 25 5.26 36.74 -11.67
CA VAL A 25 6.12 36.82 -10.50
C VAL A 25 6.09 35.50 -9.76
N LYS A 26 7.18 35.21 -9.05
CA LYS A 26 7.23 34.03 -8.16
C LYS A 26 6.40 34.24 -6.90
N GLU A 27 6.42 35.46 -6.36
CA GLU A 27 5.70 35.85 -5.15
C GLU A 27 5.15 37.27 -5.31
N LEU A 28 3.96 37.50 -4.75
CA LEU A 28 3.37 38.83 -4.68
C LEU A 28 4.09 39.64 -3.59
N LYS A 29 4.53 40.85 -3.94
CA LYS A 29 5.14 41.78 -2.98
C LYS A 29 4.06 42.66 -2.33
N ASP A 30 4.36 43.19 -1.15
CA ASP A 30 3.56 44.24 -0.56
C ASP A 30 3.93 45.57 -1.23
N THR A 31 3.14 45.94 -2.24
CA THR A 31 3.37 47.14 -3.06
C THR A 31 2.69 48.38 -2.47
N GLY A 32 2.20 48.29 -1.22
CA GLY A 32 1.60 49.42 -0.49
C GLY A 32 0.09 49.56 -0.69
N LYS A 33 -0.43 50.79 -0.54
CA LYS A 33 -1.88 51.06 -0.48
C LYS A 33 -2.59 51.05 -1.84
N ASP A 34 -1.82 51.15 -2.92
CA ASP A 34 -2.34 51.22 -4.29
C ASP A 34 -2.34 49.85 -4.99
N ALA A 35 -2.32 48.77 -4.19
CA ALA A 35 -2.34 47.40 -4.65
C ALA A 35 -3.51 46.62 -4.05
N VAL A 36 -4.18 45.82 -4.89
CA VAL A 36 -5.27 44.93 -4.48
C VAL A 36 -4.91 43.49 -4.81
N ASN A 37 -4.91 42.64 -3.79
CA ASN A 37 -4.68 41.21 -3.94
C ASN A 37 -5.99 40.49 -4.21
N CYS A 38 -6.02 39.70 -5.27
CA CYS A 38 -7.18 38.94 -5.70
C CYS A 38 -6.81 37.45 -5.80
N THR A 39 -7.78 36.61 -5.47
CA THR A 39 -7.65 35.17 -5.62
C THR A 39 -8.90 34.59 -6.26
N TYR A 40 -8.72 33.60 -7.11
CA TYR A 40 -9.82 32.82 -7.66
C TYR A 40 -9.40 31.36 -7.81
N LYS A 41 -10.39 30.47 -7.79
CA LYS A 41 -10.19 29.05 -8.12
C LYS A 41 -10.41 28.83 -9.60
N ASN A 42 -9.47 28.15 -10.23
CA ASN A 42 -9.60 27.76 -11.62
C ASN A 42 -10.39 26.44 -11.77
N GLU A 43 -10.65 26.02 -13.01
CA GLU A 43 -11.30 24.73 -13.36
C GLU A 43 -10.59 23.51 -12.75
N ASP A 44 -9.28 23.60 -12.53
CA ASP A 44 -8.45 22.54 -11.91
C ASP A 44 -8.48 22.55 -10.36
N ASP A 45 -9.39 23.32 -9.75
CA ASP A 45 -9.46 23.61 -8.30
C ASP A 45 -8.16 24.22 -7.70
N CYS A 46 -7.25 24.69 -8.56
CA CYS A 46 -6.05 25.41 -8.15
C CYS A 46 -6.38 26.86 -7.80
N VAL A 47 -5.77 27.37 -6.74
CA VAL A 47 -5.89 28.77 -6.31
C VAL A 47 -4.88 29.62 -7.08
N VAL A 48 -5.40 30.49 -7.94
CA VAL A 48 -4.60 31.49 -8.66
C VAL A 48 -4.60 32.77 -7.85
N ARG A 49 -3.40 33.31 -7.59
CA ARG A 49 -3.20 34.59 -6.91
C ARG A 49 -2.66 35.62 -7.88
N PHE A 50 -3.25 36.80 -7.86
CA PHE A 50 -2.76 37.93 -8.63
C PHE A 50 -2.95 39.23 -7.85
N GLN A 51 -2.13 40.23 -8.16
CA GLN A 51 -2.21 41.56 -7.59
C GLN A 51 -2.43 42.57 -8.71
N TYR A 52 -3.44 43.41 -8.55
CA TYR A 52 -3.64 44.59 -9.36
C TYR A 52 -2.93 45.77 -8.71
N TYR A 53 -2.03 46.42 -9.43
CA TYR A 53 -1.30 47.59 -8.97
C TYR A 53 -1.48 48.75 -9.95
N GLU A 54 -1.74 49.93 -9.42
CA GLU A 54 -1.83 51.16 -10.21
C GLU A 54 -0.61 52.04 -9.92
N ASP A 55 0.21 52.27 -10.93
CA ASP A 55 1.37 53.15 -10.81
C ASP A 55 0.94 54.62 -10.76
N SER A 56 1.74 55.45 -10.11
CA SER A 56 1.59 56.91 -10.04
C SER A 56 1.50 57.61 -11.41
N SER A 57 1.99 56.95 -12.46
CA SER A 57 1.89 57.38 -13.86
C SER A 57 0.50 57.13 -14.49
N GLY A 58 -0.44 56.51 -13.75
CA GLY A 58 -1.75 56.07 -14.24
C GLY A 58 -1.70 54.78 -15.05
N LYS A 59 -0.63 53.99 -14.92
CA LYS A 59 -0.46 52.71 -15.62
C LYS A 59 -0.85 51.55 -14.69
N SER A 60 -1.77 50.72 -15.15
CA SER A 60 -2.20 49.50 -14.46
C SER A 60 -1.31 48.31 -14.82
N ILE A 61 -0.81 47.62 -13.79
CA ILE A 61 0.04 46.43 -13.90
C ILE A 61 -0.64 45.29 -13.13
N LEU A 62 -0.74 44.12 -13.77
CA LEU A 62 -1.29 42.92 -13.17
C LEU A 62 -0.15 41.92 -12.90
N TYR A 63 0.19 41.74 -11.63
CA TYR A 63 1.16 40.75 -11.19
C TYR A 63 0.47 39.41 -10.97
N VAL A 64 0.87 38.37 -11.70
CA VAL A 64 0.29 37.03 -11.59
C VAL A 64 1.33 36.06 -11.06
N VAL A 65 0.98 35.27 -10.05
CA VAL A 65 1.87 34.21 -9.55
C VAL A 65 2.00 33.11 -10.62
N GLU A 66 3.24 32.75 -10.98
CA GLU A 66 3.52 31.77 -12.04
C GLU A 66 2.98 30.37 -11.75
N GLU A 67 3.18 29.89 -10.53
CA GLU A 67 2.75 28.57 -10.09
C GLU A 67 1.49 28.68 -9.23
N PRO A 68 0.31 28.24 -9.71
CA PRO A 68 -0.89 28.25 -8.90
C PRO A 68 -0.83 27.20 -7.80
N GLU A 69 -1.44 27.48 -6.66
CA GLU A 69 -1.51 26.56 -5.52
C GLU A 69 -2.58 25.50 -5.80
N CYS A 70 -2.18 24.37 -6.38
CA CYS A 70 -3.04 23.22 -6.64
C CYS A 70 -3.10 22.27 -5.43
N PRO A 71 -4.24 21.59 -5.20
CA PRO A 71 -4.30 20.52 -4.21
C PRO A 71 -3.28 19.43 -4.54
N LYS A 72 -2.40 19.12 -3.59
CA LYS A 72 -1.45 18.01 -3.74
C LYS A 72 -2.23 16.71 -3.68
N GLY A 73 -2.05 15.86 -4.69
CA GLY A 73 -2.60 14.50 -4.69
C GLY A 73 -2.12 13.70 -3.47
N PRO A 74 -2.76 12.55 -3.18
CA PRO A 74 -2.30 11.67 -2.12
C PRO A 74 -0.84 11.24 -2.36
N ASP A 75 -0.06 11.18 -1.29
CA ASP A 75 1.34 10.76 -1.37
C ASP A 75 1.42 9.29 -1.84
N ILE A 76 2.00 9.11 -3.02
CA ILE A 76 2.15 7.81 -3.69
C ILE A 76 2.90 6.82 -2.79
N LEU A 77 3.88 7.30 -2.00
CA LEU A 77 4.66 6.46 -1.11
C LEU A 77 3.80 5.87 0.01
N VAL A 78 2.89 6.66 0.58
CA VAL A 78 1.95 6.21 1.62
C VAL A 78 1.01 5.15 1.07
N VAL A 79 0.46 5.38 -0.13
CA VAL A 79 -0.43 4.42 -0.78
C VAL A 79 0.30 3.10 -1.02
N LEU A 80 1.51 3.13 -1.59
CA LEU A 80 2.31 1.93 -1.84
C LEU A 80 2.62 1.13 -0.58
N LEU A 81 3.09 1.80 0.49
CA LEU A 81 3.41 1.15 1.75
C LEU A 81 2.18 0.53 2.40
N SER A 82 1.03 1.21 2.34
CA SER A 82 -0.23 0.67 2.90
C SER A 82 -0.67 -0.61 2.19
N VAL A 83 -0.60 -0.65 0.85
CA VAL A 83 -0.98 -1.80 0.05
C VAL A 83 -0.03 -2.97 0.29
N MET A 84 1.28 -2.72 0.29
CA MET A 84 2.28 -3.75 0.58
C MET A 84 2.11 -4.32 1.99
N GLY A 85 1.87 -3.46 2.99
CA GLY A 85 1.62 -3.88 4.36
C GLY A 85 0.38 -4.78 4.47
N ALA A 86 -0.71 -4.42 3.80
CA ALA A 86 -1.93 -5.22 3.80
C ALA A 86 -1.71 -6.61 3.19
N ILE A 87 -1.02 -6.70 2.04
CA ILE A 87 -0.73 -7.98 1.37
C ILE A 87 0.15 -8.86 2.27
N LEU A 88 1.18 -8.30 2.88
CA LEU A 88 2.06 -9.04 3.79
C LEU A 88 1.30 -9.58 5.00
N LEU A 89 0.43 -8.78 5.62
CA LEU A 89 -0.37 -9.20 6.78
C LEU A 89 -1.35 -10.32 6.41
N ILE A 90 -2.02 -10.21 5.27
CA ILE A 90 -2.93 -11.26 4.78
C ILE A 90 -2.16 -12.55 4.48
N GLY A 91 -1.00 -12.44 3.83
CA GLY A 91 -0.12 -13.59 3.56
C GLY A 91 0.33 -14.28 4.85
N LEU A 92 0.72 -13.49 5.86
CA LEU A 92 1.18 -14.04 7.13
C LEU A 92 0.03 -14.68 7.93
N ALA A 93 -1.16 -14.06 7.94
CA ALA A 93 -2.34 -14.62 8.58
C ALA A 93 -2.79 -15.94 7.92
N THR A 94 -2.81 -16.01 6.60
CA THR A 94 -3.17 -17.23 5.86
C THR A 94 -2.15 -18.35 6.09
N LEU A 95 -0.85 -18.04 6.09
CA LEU A 95 0.20 -19.00 6.44
C LEU A 95 0.07 -19.51 7.88
N LEU A 96 -0.22 -18.64 8.85
CA LEU A 96 -0.42 -19.04 10.24
C LEU A 96 -1.61 -19.98 10.39
N ILE A 97 -2.76 -19.64 9.79
CA ILE A 97 -3.95 -20.49 9.82
C ILE A 97 -3.65 -21.85 9.17
N TRP A 98 -3.03 -21.85 7.98
CA TRP A 98 -2.68 -23.08 7.29
C TRP A 98 -1.73 -23.96 8.10
N LYS A 99 -0.70 -23.35 8.71
CA LYS A 99 0.26 -24.06 9.57
C LYS A 99 -0.42 -24.67 10.78
N LEU A 100 -1.31 -23.93 11.45
CA LEU A 100 -2.09 -24.43 12.59
C LEU A 100 -2.97 -25.61 12.20
N LEU A 101 -3.68 -25.51 11.07
CA LEU A 101 -4.52 -26.61 10.56
C LEU A 101 -3.70 -27.87 10.29
N ILE A 102 -2.56 -27.75 9.60
CA ILE A 102 -1.68 -28.89 9.34
C ILE A 102 -1.18 -29.49 10.66
N THR A 103 -0.69 -28.67 11.58
CA THR A 103 -0.15 -29.17 12.86
C THR A 103 -1.21 -29.90 13.68
N ILE A 104 -2.47 -29.45 13.69
CA ILE A 104 -3.55 -30.16 14.39
C ILE A 104 -3.84 -31.51 13.73
N HIS A 105 -3.90 -31.53 12.39
CA HIS A 105 -4.15 -32.76 11.64
C HIS A 105 -3.05 -33.80 11.89
N ASP A 106 -1.79 -33.38 11.76
CA ASP A 106 -0.62 -34.21 11.99
C ASP A 106 -0.56 -34.73 13.44
N ARG A 107 -0.83 -33.89 14.45
CA ARG A 107 -0.88 -34.35 15.85
C ARG A 107 -1.99 -35.38 16.10
N LYS A 108 -3.14 -35.24 15.45
CA LYS A 108 -4.26 -36.18 15.59
C LYS A 108 -3.94 -37.52 14.97
N GLU A 109 -3.33 -37.52 13.78
CA GLU A 109 -2.89 -38.75 13.11
C GLU A 109 -1.75 -39.41 13.87
N PHE A 110 -0.79 -38.63 14.37
CA PHE A 110 0.33 -39.13 15.16
C PHE A 110 -0.13 -39.84 16.44
N ALA A 111 -1.06 -39.23 17.19
CA ALA A 111 -1.60 -39.85 18.40
C ALA A 111 -2.33 -41.17 18.12
N LYS A 112 -3.10 -41.23 17.02
CA LYS A 112 -3.76 -42.46 16.58
C LYS A 112 -2.74 -43.54 16.18
N PHE A 113 -1.68 -43.15 15.47
CA PHE A 113 -0.62 -44.05 15.05
C PHE A 113 0.16 -44.64 16.24
N GLU A 114 0.48 -43.83 17.27
CA GLU A 114 1.14 -44.33 18.49
C GLU A 114 0.26 -45.34 19.24
N GLU A 115 -1.05 -45.08 19.33
CA GLU A 115 -2.00 -46.01 19.94
C GLU A 115 -2.10 -47.34 19.19
N GLU A 116 -2.22 -47.30 17.85
CA GLU A 116 -2.23 -48.51 17.01
C GLU A 116 -0.92 -49.29 17.14
N ARG A 117 0.24 -48.61 17.16
CA ARG A 117 1.55 -49.24 17.35
C ARG A 117 1.70 -49.90 18.72
N ALA A 118 1.20 -49.27 19.78
CA ALA A 118 1.25 -49.82 21.13
C ALA A 118 0.37 -51.08 21.25
N ARG A 119 -0.84 -51.06 20.68
CA ARG A 119 -1.74 -52.23 20.62
C ARG A 119 -1.14 -53.37 19.79
N ALA A 120 -0.57 -53.07 18.62
CA ALA A 120 0.08 -54.07 17.77
C ALA A 120 1.28 -54.76 18.44
N LYS A 121 2.01 -54.05 19.31
CA LYS A 121 3.11 -54.65 20.11
C LYS A 121 2.59 -55.65 21.16
N TRP A 122 1.42 -55.40 21.74
CA TRP A 122 0.75 -56.34 22.65
C TRP A 122 0.21 -57.56 21.89
N ASP A 123 -0.40 -57.34 20.73
CA ASP A 123 -0.96 -58.41 19.90
C ASP A 123 0.12 -59.33 19.31
N THR A 124 1.28 -58.79 18.92
CA THR A 124 2.41 -59.62 18.44
C THR A 124 3.05 -60.46 19.54
N ALA A 125 3.04 -60.01 20.80
CA ALA A 125 3.55 -60.78 21.94
C ALA A 125 2.64 -61.94 22.35
N ASN A 126 1.33 -61.86 22.07
CA ASN A 126 0.34 -62.89 22.40
C ASN A 126 -0.24 -63.59 21.17
N ASN A 127 0.36 -63.46 19.97
CA ASN A 127 -0.19 -64.02 18.75
C ASN A 127 0.01 -65.55 18.70
N PRO A 128 -1.03 -66.38 18.87
CA PRO A 128 -0.89 -67.84 18.84
C PRO A 128 -0.53 -68.40 17.45
N LEU A 129 -0.59 -67.57 16.40
CA LEU A 129 -0.15 -67.92 15.03
C LEU A 129 1.32 -67.58 14.76
N TYR A 130 1.99 -66.80 15.61
CA TYR A 130 3.39 -66.41 15.41
C TYR A 130 4.32 -67.53 15.91
N LYS A 131 5.05 -68.15 14.98
CA LYS A 131 6.08 -69.15 15.28
C LYS A 131 7.43 -68.47 15.11
N GLU A 132 8.22 -68.38 16.18
CA GLU A 132 9.59 -67.91 16.08
C GLU A 132 10.38 -68.79 15.09
N ALA A 133 11.19 -68.16 14.23
CA ALA A 133 11.99 -68.87 13.24
C ALA A 133 13.22 -69.58 13.85
N THR A 134 13.42 -69.46 15.17
CA THR A 134 14.55 -70.04 15.89
C THR A 134 14.16 -71.39 16.47
N SER A 135 14.66 -72.47 15.88
CA SER A 135 14.52 -73.81 16.47
C SER A 135 15.55 -74.02 17.56
N THR A 136 15.11 -74.20 18.81
CA THR A 136 16.00 -74.63 19.89
C THR A 136 16.33 -76.10 19.69
N PHE A 137 17.50 -76.39 19.12
CA PHE A 137 17.98 -77.77 18.98
C PHE A 137 18.75 -78.18 20.25
N THR A 138 18.19 -79.12 21.02
CA THR A 138 18.91 -79.73 22.15
C THR A 138 19.98 -80.68 21.61
N ASN A 139 21.25 -80.36 21.88
CA ASN A 139 22.37 -81.22 21.50
C ASN A 139 22.36 -82.50 22.35
N ILE A 140 21.90 -83.61 21.75
CA ILE A 140 21.81 -84.93 22.39
C ILE A 140 23.18 -85.55 22.71
N THR A 141 24.27 -85.01 22.17
CA THR A 141 25.64 -85.53 22.35
C THR A 141 26.34 -84.99 23.59
N TYR A 142 25.85 -83.88 24.17
CA TYR A 142 26.35 -83.31 25.43
C TYR A 142 25.42 -83.69 26.61
N ARG A 143 25.30 -84.99 26.86
CA ARG A 143 24.83 -85.50 28.16
C ARG A 143 26.08 -85.77 29.01
N GLY A 144 26.71 -84.68 29.43
CA GLY A 144 27.88 -84.74 30.31
C GLY A 144 27.48 -85.29 31.68
N THR A 145 28.20 -86.31 32.13
CA THR A 145 28.36 -86.66 33.55
C THR A 145 28.97 -85.52 34.33
#